data_AF-A0A0K8R5W1-F1
#
_entry.id   AF-A0A0K8R5W1-F1
#
_cell.length_a   1.000
_cell.length_b   1.000
_cell.length_c   1.000
_cell.angle_alpha   90.00
_cell.angle_beta   90.00
_cell.angle_gamma   90.00
#
_symmetry.space_group_name_H-M   'P 1'
#
loop_
_entity.id
_entity.type
_entity.pdbx_description
1 polymer ?
#
loop_
_entity_poly.entity_id
_entity_poly.type
_entity_poly.pdbx_seq_one_letter_code
_entity_poly.pdbx_strand_id
1 'polypeptide(L)'
;MTIKNPENNPFLNDAELGPLQHLWKSLGMSSDETYHLMFRTKQLHDHYIKCVSLRAKITDPENKTATCTIKYYNDTSKTFWNATMWMRFFVQNDYTIENVIRGSFNECPKEHTIPQGSNNYIRYNDDDCDPSSIPFQEANGEDYEDEDYLELWEPQLALFGGRVRTDIDFYVVYNQPACNVLRIDKECDLWLRTKELQEILESAVREAEKNAPEDEKDAVKKLAAEESITTTEETTTKRETKEENTTEEGATTECISTTDREAEEERNRLKRLAGSFEKRVIDAIFRRLPAGCRFAFLSSCGYPEWTVYDRKICNETRAMEGQGTDT
;
A
#
# COMPACT_ATOMS: atom_id res chain seq x y z
N MET A 1 -15.07 -30.94 -14.00
CA MET A 1 -14.86 -29.50 -14.20
C MET A 1 -13.39 -29.24 -13.90
N THR A 2 -12.58 -28.84 -14.88
CA THR A 2 -11.18 -28.45 -14.61
C THR A 2 -11.21 -27.00 -14.18
N ILE A 3 -11.08 -26.78 -12.88
CA ILE A 3 -10.99 -25.47 -12.27
C ILE A 3 -9.64 -24.89 -12.69
N LYS A 4 -9.65 -23.89 -13.58
CA LYS A 4 -8.46 -23.09 -13.91
C LYS A 4 -8.56 -21.78 -13.15
N ASN A 5 -7.53 -21.47 -12.37
CA ASN A 5 -7.42 -20.18 -11.70
C ASN A 5 -7.35 -19.09 -12.79
N PRO A 6 -8.22 -18.06 -12.79
CA PRO A 6 -8.21 -17.02 -13.83
C PRO A 6 -6.94 -16.16 -13.82
N GLU A 7 -6.18 -16.18 -12.72
CA GLU A 7 -4.85 -15.55 -12.63
C GLU A 7 -3.75 -16.41 -13.26
N ASN A 8 -4.07 -17.66 -13.61
CA ASN A 8 -3.23 -18.57 -14.35
C ASN A 8 -3.48 -18.42 -15.84
N ASN A 9 -2.67 -17.55 -16.45
CA ASN A 9 -2.50 -17.55 -17.88
C ASN A 9 -1.12 -18.15 -18.20
N PRO A 10 -1.04 -19.42 -18.64
CA PRO A 10 0.21 -20.07 -19.02
C PRO A 10 1.00 -19.30 -20.09
N PHE A 11 0.32 -18.51 -20.93
CA PHE A 11 0.98 -17.64 -21.92
C PHE A 11 1.80 -16.50 -21.29
N LEU A 12 1.49 -16.09 -20.06
CA LEU A 12 2.32 -15.11 -19.32
C LEU A 12 3.64 -15.71 -18.83
N ASN A 13 3.76 -17.04 -18.84
CA ASN A 13 4.97 -17.77 -18.49
C ASN A 13 5.66 -18.41 -19.70
N ASP A 14 5.31 -17.96 -20.90
CA ASP A 14 5.97 -18.38 -22.12
C ASP A 14 7.48 -18.04 -22.04
N ALA A 15 8.30 -19.07 -22.17
CA ALA A 15 9.76 -18.95 -22.08
C ALA A 15 10.33 -18.09 -23.22
N GLU A 16 9.65 -18.00 -24.37
CA GLU A 16 10.07 -17.18 -25.52
C GLU A 16 9.83 -15.69 -25.29
N LEU A 17 8.83 -15.31 -24.48
CA LEU A 17 8.49 -13.92 -24.16
C LEU A 17 9.12 -13.42 -22.86
N GLY A 18 9.72 -14.34 -22.09
CA GLY A 18 10.23 -14.08 -20.76
C GLY A 18 9.11 -14.20 -19.73
N PRO A 19 9.24 -15.08 -18.71
CA PRO A 19 8.15 -15.34 -17.79
C PRO A 19 7.84 -14.11 -16.95
N LEU A 20 6.63 -13.56 -17.12
CA LEU A 20 6.12 -12.37 -16.43
C LEU A 20 5.63 -12.68 -15.02
N GLN A 21 5.72 -13.93 -14.57
CA GLN A 21 5.41 -14.36 -13.21
C GLN A 21 6.58 -15.12 -12.56
N HIS A 22 7.83 -14.90 -13.01
CA HIS A 22 9.01 -15.56 -12.44
C HIS A 22 9.51 -14.86 -11.17
N LEU A 23 8.84 -15.17 -10.08
CA LEU A 23 8.99 -14.50 -8.80
C LEU A 23 10.38 -14.61 -8.20
N TRP A 24 10.94 -15.81 -8.13
CA TRP A 24 12.26 -16.04 -7.53
C TRP A 24 13.38 -15.29 -8.26
N LYS A 25 13.34 -15.30 -9.60
CA LYS A 25 14.30 -14.57 -10.43
C LYS A 25 14.17 -13.07 -10.25
N SER A 26 12.95 -12.54 -10.25
CA SER A 26 12.75 -11.11 -10.01
C SER A 26 13.24 -10.69 -8.63
N LEU A 27 12.98 -11.49 -7.60
CA LEU A 27 13.50 -11.21 -6.26
C LEU A 27 15.03 -11.23 -6.24
N GLY A 28 15.66 -12.21 -6.89
CA GLY A 28 17.12 -12.24 -7.03
C GLY A 28 17.69 -11.02 -7.75
N MET A 29 16.96 -10.44 -8.70
CA MET A 29 17.33 -9.20 -9.37
C MET A 29 17.07 -7.95 -8.54
N SER A 30 16.28 -8.05 -7.47
CA SER A 30 15.85 -6.92 -6.65
C SER A 30 16.14 -7.10 -5.16
N SER A 31 16.96 -8.09 -4.80
CA SER A 31 17.38 -8.30 -3.42
C SER A 31 18.14 -7.05 -2.99
N ASP A 32 17.80 -6.52 -1.82
CA ASP A 32 18.30 -5.24 -1.28
C ASP A 32 17.68 -3.96 -1.88
N GLU A 33 16.81 -4.06 -2.88
CA GLU A 33 16.05 -2.90 -3.36
C GLU A 33 14.77 -2.69 -2.54
N THR A 34 14.38 -1.43 -2.40
CA THR A 34 13.14 -1.05 -1.72
C THR A 34 12.00 -0.92 -2.74
N TYR A 35 10.84 -1.42 -2.36
CA TYR A 35 9.58 -1.29 -3.08
C TYR A 35 8.58 -0.51 -2.22
N HIS A 36 7.67 0.20 -2.86
CA HIS A 36 6.58 0.92 -2.20
C HIS A 36 5.23 0.40 -2.71
N LEU A 37 4.30 0.19 -1.78
CA LEU A 37 2.92 -0.12 -2.14
C LEU A 37 2.24 1.16 -2.62
N MET A 38 1.88 1.18 -3.89
CA MET A 38 1.27 2.34 -4.52
C MET A 38 -0.25 2.26 -4.42
N PHE A 39 -0.82 1.14 -4.89
CA PHE A 39 -2.25 0.97 -5.05
C PHE A 39 -2.72 -0.35 -4.43
N ARG A 40 -3.91 -0.31 -3.82
CA ARG A 40 -4.63 -1.48 -3.30
C ARG A 40 -6.10 -1.40 -3.73
N THR A 41 -6.72 -2.53 -4.06
CA THR A 41 -8.12 -2.54 -4.56
C THR A 41 -9.18 -2.42 -3.47
N LYS A 42 -8.92 -2.76 -2.21
CA LYS A 42 -9.92 -2.68 -1.13
C LYS A 42 -9.39 -1.92 0.08
N GLN A 43 -10.28 -1.14 0.71
CA GLN A 43 -9.99 -0.15 1.76
C GLN A 43 -10.40 -0.56 3.16
N LEU A 44 -11.26 -1.56 3.31
CA LEU A 44 -12.25 -1.53 4.39
C LEU A 44 -11.67 -1.48 5.82
N HIS A 45 -10.40 -1.85 6.05
CA HIS A 45 -9.83 -1.87 7.40
C HIS A 45 -8.51 -1.08 7.60
N ASP A 46 -7.82 -0.63 6.54
CA ASP A 46 -6.43 -0.15 6.67
C ASP A 46 -6.24 1.32 6.25
N HIS A 47 -7.29 2.15 6.26
CA HIS A 47 -7.21 3.54 5.80
C HIS A 47 -6.19 4.42 6.55
N TYR A 48 -5.84 4.04 7.78
CA TYR A 48 -4.81 4.68 8.61
C TYR A 48 -3.39 4.19 8.28
N ILE A 49 -3.22 3.17 7.45
CA ILE A 49 -1.90 2.72 6.99
C ILE A 49 -1.52 3.51 5.75
N LYS A 50 -0.36 4.15 5.81
CA LYS A 50 0.23 4.93 4.71
C LYS A 50 1.69 4.56 4.52
N CYS A 51 2.23 4.89 3.35
CA CYS A 51 3.68 4.82 3.10
C CYS A 51 4.30 3.47 3.40
N VAL A 52 3.63 2.40 2.95
CA VAL A 52 4.14 1.05 3.08
C VAL A 52 5.30 0.87 2.11
N SER A 53 6.43 0.44 2.65
CA SER A 53 7.64 0.12 1.92
C SER A 53 8.16 -1.25 2.36
N LEU A 54 8.81 -1.93 1.45
CA LEU A 54 9.23 -3.31 1.61
C LEU A 54 10.65 -3.46 1.09
N ARG A 55 11.51 -4.12 1.87
CA ARG A 55 12.84 -4.56 1.43
C ARG A 55 12.99 -6.05 1.71
N ALA A 56 13.31 -6.81 0.68
CA ALA A 56 13.52 -8.24 0.79
C ALA A 56 15.01 -8.60 0.75
N LYS A 57 15.37 -9.63 1.51
CA LYS A 57 16.71 -10.20 1.61
C LYS A 57 16.62 -11.71 1.49
N ILE A 58 17.37 -12.28 0.55
CA ILE A 58 17.44 -13.74 0.39
C ILE A 58 18.15 -14.34 1.60
N THR A 59 17.52 -15.33 2.24
CA THR A 59 18.08 -16.04 3.40
C THR A 59 18.68 -17.38 2.99
N ASP A 60 18.00 -18.11 2.13
CA ASP A 60 18.47 -19.40 1.62
C ASP A 60 18.03 -19.57 0.16
N PRO A 61 18.98 -19.50 -0.79
CA PRO A 61 18.66 -19.68 -2.21
C PRO A 61 18.22 -21.10 -2.59
N GLU A 62 18.70 -22.13 -1.90
CA GLU A 62 18.38 -23.52 -2.21
C GLU A 62 16.94 -23.85 -1.82
N ASN A 63 16.55 -23.43 -0.61
CA ASN A 63 15.19 -23.59 -0.10
C ASN A 63 14.21 -22.54 -0.60
N LYS A 64 14.68 -21.60 -1.45
CA LYS A 64 13.94 -20.46 -1.97
C LYS A 64 13.20 -19.73 -0.85
N THR A 65 13.99 -19.22 0.11
CA THR A 65 13.47 -18.46 1.25
C THR A 65 14.10 -17.07 1.31
N ALA A 66 13.34 -16.12 1.82
CA ALA A 66 13.77 -14.75 2.03
C ALA A 66 13.12 -14.20 3.29
N THR A 67 13.73 -13.16 3.87
CA THR A 67 13.08 -12.30 4.86
C THR A 67 12.76 -10.97 4.23
N CYS A 68 11.69 -10.36 4.69
CA CYS A 68 11.21 -9.09 4.22
C CYS A 68 11.00 -8.17 5.41
N THR A 69 11.61 -7.00 5.35
CA THR A 69 11.32 -5.91 6.28
C THR A 69 10.28 -4.99 5.65
N ILE A 70 9.15 -4.85 6.32
CA ILE A 70 8.05 -3.98 5.93
C ILE A 70 8.05 -2.78 6.88
N LYS A 71 8.07 -1.58 6.32
CA LYS A 71 7.98 -0.32 7.07
C LYS A 71 6.76 0.44 6.61
N TYR A 72 5.95 0.93 7.54
CA TYR A 72 4.74 1.67 7.22
C TYR A 72 4.46 2.76 8.26
N TYR A 73 3.69 3.76 7.86
CA TYR A 73 3.20 4.82 8.74
C TYR A 73 1.80 4.45 9.23
N ASN A 74 1.59 4.57 10.53
CA ASN A 74 0.27 4.41 11.14
C ASN A 74 -0.25 5.80 11.52
N ASP A 75 -1.29 6.24 10.81
CA ASP A 75 -1.89 7.57 10.93
C ASP A 75 -2.68 7.76 12.23
N THR A 76 -3.12 6.67 12.88
CA THR A 76 -3.78 6.74 14.20
C THR A 76 -2.76 7.06 15.29
N SER A 77 -1.62 6.36 15.29
CA SER A 77 -0.54 6.54 16.27
C SER A 77 0.47 7.62 15.88
N LYS A 78 0.39 8.15 14.65
CA LYS A 78 1.32 9.12 14.05
C LYS A 78 2.78 8.66 14.10
N THR A 79 3.04 7.37 13.97
CA THR A 79 4.39 6.78 14.07
C THR A 79 4.67 5.78 12.96
N PHE A 80 5.97 5.60 12.66
CA PHE A 80 6.43 4.54 11.77
C PHE A 80 6.64 3.24 12.54
N TRP A 81 6.18 2.15 11.93
CA TRP A 81 6.32 0.80 12.44
C TRP A 81 7.13 -0.04 11.45
N ASN A 82 7.87 -1.00 12.01
CA ASN A 82 8.64 -1.98 11.23
C ASN A 82 8.18 -3.38 11.62
N ALA A 83 7.90 -4.21 10.62
CA ALA A 83 7.60 -5.62 10.78
C ALA A 83 8.56 -6.46 9.93
N THR A 84 8.90 -7.65 10.39
CA THR A 84 9.69 -8.61 9.62
C THR A 84 8.83 -9.81 9.30
N MET A 85 8.75 -10.15 8.02
CA MET A 85 8.00 -11.31 7.51
C MET A 85 8.98 -12.30 6.88
N TRP A 86 8.86 -13.56 7.25
CA TRP A 86 9.54 -14.68 6.62
C TRP A 86 8.76 -15.09 5.37
N MET A 87 9.46 -15.38 4.29
CA MET A 87 8.87 -15.71 3.00
C MET A 87 9.46 -17.00 2.43
N ARG A 88 8.59 -17.81 1.84
CA ARG A 88 8.99 -18.96 1.01
C ARG A 88 8.25 -18.93 -0.32
N PHE A 89 8.96 -19.30 -1.37
CA PHE A 89 8.48 -19.24 -2.74
C PHE A 89 8.00 -20.62 -3.20
N PHE A 90 6.77 -20.69 -3.69
CA PHE A 90 6.10 -21.93 -4.09
C PHE A 90 5.72 -21.91 -5.57
N VAL A 91 5.58 -23.12 -6.11
CA VAL A 91 5.07 -23.39 -7.45
C VAL A 91 3.65 -23.96 -7.28
N GLN A 92 2.66 -23.36 -7.94
CA GLN A 92 1.31 -23.90 -7.97
C GLN A 92 1.21 -25.14 -8.86
N ASN A 93 0.13 -25.90 -8.71
CA ASN A 93 -0.21 -26.94 -9.68
C ASN A 93 -0.32 -26.35 -11.09
N ASP A 94 0.22 -27.07 -12.07
CA ASP A 94 0.30 -26.67 -13.49
C ASP A 94 1.27 -25.53 -13.82
N TYR A 95 2.10 -25.11 -12.85
CA TYR A 95 3.21 -24.18 -13.08
C TYR A 95 4.55 -24.90 -13.10
N THR A 96 5.52 -24.30 -13.79
CA THR A 96 6.91 -24.78 -13.87
C THR A 96 7.89 -23.89 -13.10
N ILE A 97 7.43 -22.72 -12.64
CA ILE A 97 8.24 -21.68 -11.98
C ILE A 97 7.50 -21.13 -10.76
N GLU A 98 8.25 -20.55 -9.82
CA GLU A 98 7.67 -20.01 -8.59
C GLU A 98 6.81 -18.79 -8.88
N ASN A 99 5.57 -18.84 -8.42
CA ASN A 99 4.56 -17.83 -8.68
C ASN A 99 3.71 -17.50 -7.45
N VAL A 100 4.04 -18.09 -6.29
CA VAL A 100 3.39 -17.80 -5.00
C VAL A 100 4.44 -17.48 -3.95
N ILE A 101 4.18 -16.44 -3.15
CA ILE A 101 4.89 -16.18 -1.90
C ILE A 101 3.99 -16.64 -0.77
N ARG A 102 4.48 -17.49 0.13
CA ARG A 102 3.88 -17.65 1.45
C ARG A 102 4.67 -16.81 2.44
N GLY A 103 4.00 -15.92 3.15
CA GLY A 103 4.58 -15.05 4.18
C GLY A 103 4.12 -15.45 5.58
N SER A 104 4.98 -15.36 6.58
CA SER A 104 4.63 -15.54 8.00
C SER A 104 5.43 -14.58 8.88
N PHE A 105 4.81 -14.04 9.92
CA PHE A 105 5.47 -13.14 10.87
C PHE A 105 6.14 -13.89 12.03
N ASN A 106 5.86 -15.19 12.20
CA ASN A 106 6.34 -15.97 13.33
C ASN A 106 7.57 -16.78 12.97
N GLU A 107 7.48 -17.62 11.93
CA GLU A 107 8.54 -18.54 11.52
C GLU A 107 8.60 -18.69 10.00
N CYS A 108 9.66 -19.31 9.48
CA CYS A 108 9.76 -19.59 8.06
C CYS A 108 8.69 -20.61 7.63
N PRO A 109 7.87 -20.33 6.59
CA PRO A 109 6.86 -21.27 6.12
C PRO A 109 7.47 -22.63 5.72
N LYS A 110 6.73 -23.72 5.98
CA LYS A 110 7.17 -25.10 5.71
C LYS A 110 6.87 -25.52 4.26
N GLU A 111 7.64 -26.47 3.74
CA GLU A 111 7.62 -26.89 2.32
C GLU A 111 6.35 -27.64 1.89
N HIS A 112 5.65 -28.31 2.82
CA HIS A 112 4.71 -29.38 2.48
C HIS A 112 3.31 -28.95 2.00
N THR A 113 3.02 -27.66 1.91
CA THR A 113 1.67 -27.18 1.56
C THR A 113 1.66 -26.51 0.19
N ILE A 114 1.21 -27.25 -0.84
CA ILE A 114 0.97 -26.68 -2.17
C ILE A 114 -0.21 -25.69 -2.07
N PRO A 115 -0.03 -24.41 -2.40
CA PRO A 115 -1.12 -23.43 -2.39
C PRO A 115 -2.18 -23.82 -3.43
N GLN A 116 -3.46 -23.84 -3.05
CA GLN A 116 -4.55 -24.19 -3.98
C GLN A 116 -4.90 -23.09 -4.99
N GLY A 117 -4.14 -21.99 -5.03
CA GLY A 117 -4.49 -20.82 -5.84
C GLY A 117 -5.44 -19.89 -5.11
N SER A 118 -5.53 -18.66 -5.58
CA SER A 118 -6.42 -17.63 -5.02
C SER A 118 -7.90 -18.03 -4.99
N ASN A 119 -8.31 -19.13 -5.66
CA ASN A 119 -9.69 -19.63 -5.79
C ASN A 119 -10.72 -18.57 -6.24
N ASN A 120 -10.26 -17.40 -6.68
CA ASN A 120 -11.10 -16.27 -7.05
C ASN A 120 -11.52 -16.44 -8.50
N TYR A 121 -12.77 -16.82 -8.72
CA TYR A 121 -13.36 -16.75 -10.04
C TYR A 121 -13.81 -15.32 -10.29
N ILE A 122 -13.48 -14.77 -11.44
CA ILE A 122 -14.17 -13.59 -11.95
C ILE A 122 -15.59 -14.07 -12.28
N ARG A 123 -16.59 -13.70 -11.46
CA ARG A 123 -17.98 -13.87 -11.87
C ARG A 123 -18.32 -12.73 -12.81
N TYR A 124 -18.55 -13.06 -14.07
CA TYR A 124 -19.36 -12.20 -14.93
C TYR A 124 -20.82 -12.49 -14.56
N ASN A 125 -21.40 -11.67 -13.68
CA ASN A 125 -22.85 -11.59 -13.60
C ASN A 125 -23.30 -10.64 -14.72
N ASP A 126 -24.17 -11.11 -15.62
CA ASP A 126 -24.66 -10.31 -16.77
C ASP A 126 -25.44 -9.05 -16.34
N ASP A 127 -25.83 -8.96 -15.06
CA ASP A 127 -26.68 -7.89 -14.53
C ASP A 127 -25.89 -6.71 -13.94
N ASP A 128 -24.65 -6.92 -13.50
CA ASP A 128 -23.78 -5.88 -12.95
C ASP A 128 -22.46 -5.90 -13.71
N CYS A 129 -22.16 -4.84 -14.46
CA CYS A 129 -20.90 -4.63 -15.16
C CYS A 129 -19.72 -4.35 -14.18
N ASP A 130 -19.69 -5.03 -13.05
CA ASP A 130 -18.66 -4.92 -12.03
C ASP A 130 -17.94 -6.28 -11.91
N PRO A 131 -16.67 -6.38 -12.35
CA PRO A 131 -15.93 -7.63 -12.27
C PRO A 131 -15.56 -7.91 -10.80
N SER A 132 -16.48 -8.49 -10.04
CA SER A 132 -16.19 -8.98 -8.70
C SER A 132 -15.53 -10.36 -8.78
N SER A 133 -14.32 -10.46 -8.24
CA SER A 133 -13.64 -11.73 -8.06
C SER A 133 -14.11 -12.35 -6.73
N ILE A 134 -15.02 -13.32 -6.81
CA ILE A 134 -15.57 -14.00 -5.63
C ILE A 134 -14.85 -15.35 -5.51
N PRO A 135 -14.33 -15.72 -4.32
CA PRO A 135 -13.77 -17.04 -4.07
C PRO A 135 -14.80 -18.15 -4.37
N PHE A 136 -14.33 -19.29 -4.86
CA PHE A 136 -15.17 -20.48 -5.11
C PHE A 136 -15.97 -20.93 -3.87
N GLN A 137 -15.43 -20.71 -2.68
CA GLN A 137 -16.05 -21.13 -1.42
C GLN A 137 -17.32 -20.31 -1.12
N GLU A 138 -17.29 -19.01 -1.39
CA GLU A 138 -18.50 -18.15 -1.31
C GLU A 138 -19.51 -18.48 -2.41
N ALA A 139 -19.06 -19.08 -3.52
CA ALA A 139 -19.97 -19.53 -4.56
C ALA A 139 -20.84 -20.73 -4.17
N ASN A 140 -20.46 -21.46 -3.13
CA ASN A 140 -21.22 -22.58 -2.58
C ASN A 140 -22.16 -22.18 -1.44
N GLY A 141 -22.27 -20.88 -1.11
CA GLY A 141 -23.19 -20.40 -0.06
C GLY A 141 -22.73 -20.72 1.37
N GLU A 142 -21.44 -20.98 1.57
CA GLU A 142 -20.87 -20.99 2.91
C GLU A 142 -20.62 -19.53 3.32
N ASP A 143 -21.62 -18.94 3.96
CA ASP A 143 -21.44 -17.70 4.72
C ASP A 143 -20.35 -17.97 5.78
N TYR A 144 -19.18 -17.37 5.59
CA TYR A 144 -18.26 -17.22 6.71
C TYR A 144 -18.99 -16.32 7.70
N GLU A 145 -19.43 -16.89 8.83
CA GLU A 145 -19.63 -16.08 10.02
C GLU A 145 -18.38 -15.20 10.19
N ASP A 146 -18.56 -13.91 10.43
CA ASP A 146 -17.50 -12.95 10.69
C ASP A 146 -16.66 -13.41 11.90
N GLU A 147 -15.71 -14.32 11.65
CA GLU A 147 -14.83 -14.85 12.68
C GLU A 147 -13.90 -13.73 13.17
N ASP A 148 -14.17 -13.29 14.41
CA ASP A 148 -13.28 -12.65 15.36
C ASP A 148 -12.21 -11.72 14.75
N TYR A 149 -12.64 -10.50 14.41
CA TYR A 149 -11.73 -9.37 14.24
C TYR A 149 -10.94 -9.17 15.55
N LEU A 150 -9.65 -9.49 15.53
CA LEU A 150 -8.79 -9.14 16.66
C LEU A 150 -8.54 -7.64 16.69
N GLU A 151 -8.40 -7.12 17.91
CA GLU A 151 -8.10 -5.73 18.16
C GLU A 151 -6.71 -5.35 17.57
N LEU A 152 -6.68 -4.24 16.82
CA LEU A 152 -5.64 -3.73 15.91
C LEU A 152 -4.27 -3.37 16.52
N TRP A 153 -3.92 -3.87 17.71
CA TRP A 153 -2.71 -3.45 18.44
C TRP A 153 -1.42 -4.12 17.94
N GLU A 154 -1.52 -5.20 17.17
CA GLU A 154 -0.34 -5.84 16.59
C GLU A 154 -0.02 -5.28 15.19
N PRO A 155 1.23 -4.86 14.93
CA PRO A 155 1.66 -4.30 13.65
C PRO A 155 1.31 -5.15 12.42
N GLN A 156 1.44 -6.46 12.56
CA GLN A 156 1.12 -7.44 11.52
C GLN A 156 -0.38 -7.52 11.19
N LEU A 157 -1.24 -7.35 12.20
CA LEU A 157 -2.70 -7.40 12.04
C LEU A 157 -3.22 -6.13 11.36
N ALA A 158 -2.55 -5.00 11.59
CA ALA A 158 -2.91 -3.71 11.02
C ALA A 158 -2.63 -3.58 9.51
N LEU A 159 -1.76 -4.42 8.92
CA LEU A 159 -1.38 -4.35 7.50
C LEU A 159 -2.17 -5.31 6.59
N PHE A 160 -2.72 -6.38 7.18
CA PHE A 160 -3.38 -7.48 6.47
C PHE A 160 -4.72 -7.89 7.11
N GLY A 161 -5.41 -6.94 7.76
CA GLY A 161 -6.82 -7.09 8.10
C GLY A 161 -7.14 -8.02 9.28
N GLY A 162 -6.39 -7.97 10.37
CA GLY A 162 -6.88 -8.40 11.71
C GLY A 162 -7.04 -9.90 11.96
N ARG A 163 -6.87 -10.78 10.96
CA ARG A 163 -6.94 -12.23 11.18
C ARG A 163 -5.58 -12.79 11.57
N VAL A 164 -5.55 -13.68 12.58
CA VAL A 164 -4.38 -14.53 12.86
C VAL A 164 -4.24 -15.56 11.74
N ARG A 165 -3.70 -15.13 10.61
CA ARG A 165 -3.19 -16.07 9.61
C ARG A 165 -1.79 -16.44 10.03
N THR A 166 -1.55 -17.71 10.32
CA THR A 166 -0.18 -18.21 10.55
C THR A 166 0.68 -18.03 9.31
N ASP A 167 0.05 -18.08 8.13
CA ASP A 167 0.65 -17.91 6.82
C ASP A 167 -0.28 -17.09 5.89
N ILE A 168 0.29 -16.18 5.09
CA ILE A 168 -0.40 -15.36 4.09
C ILE A 168 0.13 -15.72 2.71
N ASP A 169 -0.75 -16.08 1.77
CA ASP A 169 -0.38 -16.39 0.40
C ASP A 169 -0.57 -15.17 -0.52
N PHE A 170 0.50 -14.80 -1.22
CA PHE A 170 0.53 -13.78 -2.26
C PHE A 170 0.67 -14.48 -3.62
N TYR A 171 -0.30 -14.29 -4.49
CA TYR A 171 -0.32 -14.84 -5.85
C TYR A 171 0.23 -13.81 -6.82
N VAL A 172 1.18 -14.21 -7.66
CA VAL A 172 1.78 -13.31 -8.63
C VAL A 172 0.90 -13.19 -9.85
N VAL A 173 0.35 -12.00 -10.06
CA VAL A 173 -0.35 -11.66 -11.30
C VAL A 173 0.65 -11.23 -12.37
N TYR A 174 1.57 -10.34 -11.98
CA TYR A 174 2.63 -9.83 -12.84
C TYR A 174 3.83 -9.44 -11.99
N ASN A 175 5.03 -9.74 -12.47
CA ASN A 175 6.26 -9.51 -11.74
C ASN A 175 7.39 -9.18 -12.72
N GLN A 176 8.01 -8.04 -12.47
CA GLN A 176 9.23 -7.60 -13.11
C GLN A 176 10.09 -6.86 -12.10
N PRO A 177 11.41 -6.73 -12.35
CA PRO A 177 12.30 -5.99 -11.47
C PRO A 177 11.72 -4.61 -11.09
N ALA A 178 11.24 -3.82 -12.05
CA ALA A 178 10.71 -2.48 -11.76
C ALA A 178 9.41 -2.48 -10.94
N CYS A 179 8.53 -3.48 -11.09
CA CYS A 179 7.16 -3.41 -10.61
C CYS A 179 6.49 -4.78 -10.46
N ASN A 180 5.68 -4.94 -9.41
CA ASN A 180 5.00 -6.17 -9.05
C ASN A 180 3.52 -5.93 -8.82
N VAL A 181 2.69 -6.81 -9.37
CA VAL A 181 1.27 -6.91 -9.06
C VAL A 181 1.04 -8.24 -8.37
N LEU A 182 0.68 -8.16 -7.09
CA LEU A 182 0.44 -9.30 -6.24
C LEU A 182 -1.03 -9.32 -5.85
N ARG A 183 -1.58 -10.51 -5.67
CA ARG A 183 -2.91 -10.70 -5.12
C ARG A 183 -2.85 -11.37 -3.77
N ILE A 184 -3.63 -10.84 -2.83
CA ILE A 184 -3.76 -11.31 -1.46
C ILE A 184 -5.24 -11.51 -1.24
N ASP A 185 -5.70 -12.77 -1.22
CA ASP A 185 -7.13 -13.06 -1.11
C ASP A 185 -7.91 -12.32 -2.24
N LYS A 186 -8.93 -11.51 -1.92
CA LYS A 186 -9.70 -10.68 -2.87
C LYS A 186 -9.02 -9.36 -3.27
N GLU A 187 -7.86 -9.04 -2.69
CA GLU A 187 -7.22 -7.74 -2.85
C GLU A 187 -6.02 -7.81 -3.80
N CYS A 188 -5.81 -6.76 -4.58
CA CYS A 188 -4.60 -6.63 -5.39
C CYS A 188 -3.74 -5.48 -4.91
N ASP A 189 -2.45 -5.73 -4.86
CA ASP A 189 -1.42 -4.77 -4.52
C ASP A 189 -0.53 -4.48 -5.73
N LEU A 190 -0.30 -3.19 -5.99
CA LEU A 190 0.71 -2.73 -6.93
C LEU A 190 1.91 -2.17 -6.18
N TRP A 191 3.05 -2.85 -6.33
CA TRP A 191 4.33 -2.46 -5.76
C TRP A 191 5.25 -1.90 -6.83
N LEU A 192 5.87 -0.76 -6.54
CA LEU A 192 6.81 -0.10 -7.44
C LEU A 192 8.17 0.07 -6.76
N ARG A 193 9.24 -0.22 -7.48
CA ARG A 193 10.60 -0.02 -6.97
C ARG A 193 10.90 1.47 -6.78
N THR A 194 11.64 1.80 -5.73
CA THR A 194 11.93 3.19 -5.33
C THR A 194 12.60 4.03 -6.43
N LYS A 195 13.43 3.44 -7.30
CA LYS A 195 14.11 4.17 -8.38
C LYS A 195 13.12 4.69 -9.43
N GLU A 196 12.29 3.79 -9.95
CA GLU A 196 11.25 4.07 -10.95
C GLU A 196 10.17 4.99 -10.37
N LEU A 197 9.84 4.82 -9.09
CA LEU A 197 8.90 5.67 -8.39
C LEU A 197 9.34 7.15 -8.41
N GLN A 198 10.62 7.46 -8.21
CA GLN A 198 11.10 8.85 -8.17
C GLN A 198 10.87 9.56 -9.51
N GLU A 199 11.28 8.93 -10.61
CA GLU A 199 11.13 9.50 -11.95
C GLU A 199 9.65 9.69 -12.33
N ILE A 200 8.80 8.72 -11.94
CA ILE A 200 7.36 8.76 -12.17
C ILE A 200 6.72 9.87 -11.34
N LEU A 201 7.06 10.00 -10.06
CA LEU A 201 6.51 11.02 -9.16
C LEU A 201 6.81 12.42 -9.66
N GLU A 202 8.07 12.73 -9.96
CA GLU A 202 8.45 14.04 -10.45
C GLU A 202 7.70 14.41 -11.74
N SER A 203 7.59 13.45 -12.65
CA SER A 203 6.90 13.64 -13.92
C SER A 203 5.39 13.78 -13.77
N ALA A 204 4.80 13.09 -12.81
CA ALA A 204 3.37 13.18 -12.50
C ALA A 204 3.01 14.52 -11.85
N VAL A 205 3.84 14.99 -10.90
CA VAL A 205 3.66 16.30 -10.26
C VAL A 205 3.76 17.43 -11.28
N ARG A 206 4.77 17.41 -12.16
CA ARG A 206 4.90 18.41 -13.24
C ARG A 206 3.68 18.43 -14.18
N GLU A 207 3.11 17.28 -14.50
CA GLU A 207 1.87 17.21 -15.29
C GLU A 207 0.68 17.80 -14.52
N ALA A 208 0.53 17.43 -13.25
CA ALA A 208 -0.54 17.93 -12.41
C ALA A 208 -0.46 19.45 -12.28
N GLU A 209 0.72 20.02 -12.01
CA GLU A 209 0.95 21.47 -11.95
C GLU A 209 0.64 22.19 -13.27
N LYS A 210 0.92 21.57 -14.40
CA LYS A 210 0.62 22.14 -15.71
C LYS A 210 -0.89 22.18 -15.98
N ASN A 211 -1.61 21.15 -15.55
CA ASN A 211 -3.02 20.96 -15.88
C ASN A 211 -3.99 21.41 -14.77
N ALA A 212 -3.49 21.68 -13.57
CA ALA A 212 -4.29 22.11 -12.44
C ALA A 212 -4.77 23.56 -12.62
N PRO A 213 -6.03 23.85 -12.24
CA PRO A 213 -6.50 25.20 -11.97
C PRO A 213 -5.59 25.96 -10.99
N GLU A 214 -5.54 27.29 -11.12
CA GLU A 214 -4.63 28.09 -10.28
C GLU A 214 -5.05 28.10 -8.80
N ASP A 215 -6.36 28.02 -8.52
CA ASP A 215 -6.91 27.90 -7.17
C ASP A 215 -6.52 26.58 -6.48
N GLU A 216 -6.41 25.48 -7.22
CA GLU A 216 -5.88 24.22 -6.70
C GLU A 216 -4.40 24.36 -6.30
N LYS A 217 -3.58 24.99 -7.14
CA LYS A 217 -2.14 25.21 -6.86
C LYS A 217 -1.94 26.14 -5.67
N ASP A 218 -2.70 27.23 -5.62
CA ASP A 218 -2.64 28.20 -4.54
C ASP A 218 -3.09 27.58 -3.22
N ALA A 219 -4.11 26.71 -3.24
CA ALA A 219 -4.54 25.98 -2.05
C ALA A 219 -3.44 25.07 -1.49
N VAL A 220 -2.75 24.32 -2.36
CA VAL A 220 -1.61 23.46 -1.94
C VAL A 220 -0.49 24.30 -1.33
N LYS A 221 -0.14 25.44 -1.94
CA LYS A 221 0.91 26.34 -1.42
C LYS A 221 0.53 26.95 -0.07
N LYS A 222 -0.72 27.40 0.10
CA LYS A 222 -1.21 27.98 1.35
C LYS A 222 -1.17 26.97 2.50
N LEU A 223 -1.67 25.75 2.26
CA LEU A 223 -1.63 24.68 3.27
C LEU A 223 -0.20 24.29 3.65
N ALA A 224 0.72 24.22 2.68
CA ALA A 224 2.13 23.93 2.96
C ALA A 224 2.80 25.04 3.80
N ALA A 225 2.45 26.30 3.58
CA ALA A 225 2.94 27.42 4.38
C ALA A 225 2.42 27.36 5.83
N GLU A 226 1.14 27.02 6.02
CA GLU A 226 0.55 26.83 7.35
C GLU A 226 1.21 25.69 8.13
N GLU A 227 1.46 24.54 7.49
CA GLU A 227 2.16 23.38 8.10
C GLU A 227 3.61 23.74 8.53
N SER A 228 4.29 24.60 7.78
CA SER A 228 5.66 25.03 8.12
C SER A 228 5.72 25.98 9.33
N ILE A 229 4.68 26.78 9.55
CA ILE A 229 4.61 27.75 10.65
C ILE A 229 4.31 27.03 11.97
N THR A 230 3.36 26.10 11.98
CA THR A 230 3.00 25.32 13.18
C THR A 230 4.16 24.47 13.70
N THR A 231 4.96 23.90 12.79
CA THR A 231 6.17 23.12 13.16
C THR A 231 7.22 23.99 13.87
N THR A 232 7.29 25.28 13.52
CA THR A 232 8.23 26.25 14.11
C THR A 232 7.75 26.72 15.49
N GLU A 233 6.43 26.88 15.69
CA GLU A 233 5.85 27.27 16.98
C GLU A 233 5.93 26.15 18.03
N GLU A 234 5.68 24.89 17.66
CA GLU A 234 5.81 23.74 18.58
C GLU A 234 7.26 23.50 19.04
N THR A 235 8.25 23.87 18.22
CA THR A 235 9.67 23.78 18.61
C THR A 235 10.11 24.91 19.54
N THR A 236 9.48 26.10 19.48
CA THR A 236 9.70 27.18 20.46
C THR A 236 8.98 26.91 21.78
N THR A 237 7.78 26.32 21.79
CA THR A 237 7.02 26.11 23.03
C THR A 237 7.64 25.05 23.95
N LYS A 238 8.38 24.07 23.41
CA LYS A 238 9.06 23.03 24.24
C LYS A 238 10.28 23.54 25.04
N ARG A 239 10.71 24.80 24.84
CA ARG A 239 11.83 25.39 25.61
C ARG A 239 11.40 26.26 26.80
N GLU A 240 10.13 26.59 26.92
CA GLU A 240 9.64 27.48 27.99
C GLU A 240 8.36 26.91 28.62
N THR A 241 8.50 25.98 29.56
CA THR A 241 7.56 25.83 30.69
C THR A 241 8.12 24.85 31.73
N LYS A 242 8.76 25.42 32.75
CA LYS A 242 8.93 24.79 34.07
C LYS A 242 8.56 25.87 35.09
N GLU A 243 7.70 25.51 36.05
CA GLU A 243 7.08 26.32 37.12
C GLU A 243 5.85 27.12 36.64
N GLU A 244 4.66 27.12 37.27
CA GLU A 244 4.22 26.76 38.64
C GLU A 244 2.69 26.48 38.70
N ASN A 245 2.22 25.83 39.78
CA ASN A 245 0.86 25.37 40.09
C ASN A 245 -0.22 26.47 40.27
N THR A 246 -1.51 26.19 40.00
CA THR A 246 -2.62 25.99 40.98
C THR A 246 -4.06 26.19 40.40
N THR A 247 -4.91 25.19 40.65
CA THR A 247 -6.39 25.15 40.88
C THR A 247 -7.44 25.94 40.08
N GLU A 248 -8.53 25.19 39.83
CA GLU A 248 -9.97 25.51 39.93
C GLU A 248 -10.85 25.55 38.67
N GLU A 249 -12.08 25.07 38.91
CA GLU A 249 -13.17 24.65 38.04
C GLU A 249 -13.69 25.70 37.05
N GLY A 250 -14.19 25.24 35.91
CA GLY A 250 -15.08 26.02 35.06
C GLY A 250 -15.28 25.40 33.68
N ALA A 251 -16.34 24.61 33.52
CA ALA A 251 -16.81 24.19 32.21
C ALA A 251 -17.34 25.42 31.45
N THR A 252 -16.46 26.08 30.70
CA THR A 252 -16.86 27.07 29.70
C THR A 252 -17.25 26.34 28.43
N THR A 253 -18.54 26.30 28.15
CA THR A 253 -19.04 26.03 26.80
C THR A 253 -18.54 27.15 25.89
N GLU A 254 -17.48 26.88 25.14
CA GLU A 254 -16.90 27.81 24.17
C GLU A 254 -17.92 28.09 23.05
N CYS A 255 -18.44 29.31 23.03
CA CYS A 255 -19.20 29.83 21.90
C CYS A 255 -18.22 30.16 20.77
N ILE A 256 -18.13 29.28 19.78
CA ILE A 256 -17.36 29.50 18.54
C ILE A 256 -17.85 30.80 17.89
N SER A 257 -16.95 31.76 17.71
CA SER A 257 -17.29 33.05 17.13
C SER A 257 -17.59 32.93 15.64
N THR A 258 -18.33 33.88 15.05
CA THR A 258 -18.64 33.87 13.61
C THR A 258 -17.39 33.87 12.73
N THR A 259 -16.30 34.47 13.23
CA THR A 259 -14.97 34.50 12.60
C THR A 259 -14.28 33.13 12.59
N ASP A 260 -14.47 32.32 13.62
CA ASP A 260 -13.88 30.97 13.68
C ASP A 260 -14.56 30.02 12.68
N ARG A 261 -15.88 30.19 12.49
CA ARG A 261 -16.65 29.43 11.49
C ARG A 261 -16.21 29.74 10.06
N GLU A 262 -15.99 31.01 9.74
CA GLU A 262 -15.53 31.44 8.41
C GLU A 262 -14.10 30.93 8.11
N ALA A 263 -13.21 30.95 9.11
CA ALA A 263 -11.87 30.41 8.97
C ALA A 263 -11.87 28.88 8.73
N GLU A 264 -12.73 28.15 9.43
CA GLU A 264 -12.85 26.69 9.25
C GLU A 264 -13.49 26.33 7.90
N GLU A 265 -14.46 27.11 7.43
CA GLU A 265 -15.04 26.93 6.09
C GLU A 265 -14.00 27.14 4.98
N GLU A 266 -13.16 28.18 5.09
CA GLU A 266 -12.07 28.43 4.14
C GLU A 266 -11.01 27.32 4.21
N ARG A 267 -10.62 26.87 5.41
CA ARG A 267 -9.69 25.74 5.57
C ARG A 267 -10.23 24.47 4.90
N ASN A 268 -11.52 24.18 5.09
CA ASN A 268 -12.16 23.04 4.45
C ASN A 268 -12.24 23.16 2.93
N ARG A 269 -12.43 24.38 2.41
CA ARG A 269 -12.35 24.65 0.96
C ARG A 269 -10.95 24.40 0.42
N LEU A 270 -9.90 24.90 1.09
CA LEU A 270 -8.51 24.68 0.70
C LEU A 270 -8.16 23.18 0.71
N LYS A 271 -8.59 22.44 1.73
CA LYS A 271 -8.41 20.97 1.80
C LYS A 271 -9.06 20.24 0.62
N ARG A 272 -10.26 20.64 0.20
CA ARG A 272 -10.94 20.04 -0.97
C ARG A 272 -10.18 20.30 -2.27
N LEU A 273 -9.69 21.53 -2.47
CA LEU A 273 -8.89 21.90 -3.63
C LEU A 273 -7.56 21.16 -3.67
N ALA A 274 -6.87 21.07 -2.53
CA ALA A 274 -5.64 20.29 -2.41
C ALA A 274 -5.89 18.79 -2.64
N GLY A 275 -7.00 18.24 -2.16
CA GLY A 275 -7.41 16.86 -2.45
C GLY A 275 -7.66 16.61 -3.93
N SER A 276 -8.25 17.57 -4.65
CA SER A 276 -8.41 17.51 -6.11
C SER A 276 -7.06 17.47 -6.82
N PHE A 277 -6.11 18.31 -6.39
CA PHE A 277 -4.76 18.33 -6.92
C PHE A 277 -4.04 16.99 -6.70
N GLU A 278 -4.07 16.46 -5.47
CA GLU A 278 -3.43 15.17 -5.16
C GLU A 278 -4.06 14.03 -5.98
N LYS A 279 -5.39 14.02 -6.17
CA LYS A 279 -6.03 13.06 -7.07
C LYS A 279 -5.49 13.13 -8.50
N ARG A 280 -5.25 14.33 -9.05
CA ARG A 280 -4.61 14.47 -10.39
C ARG A 280 -3.19 13.91 -10.40
N VAL A 281 -2.42 14.11 -9.34
CA VAL A 281 -1.07 13.54 -9.21
C VAL A 281 -1.15 12.02 -9.23
N ILE A 282 -2.04 11.42 -8.43
CA ILE A 282 -2.24 9.97 -8.40
C ILE A 282 -2.65 9.40 -9.76
N ASP A 283 -3.61 10.03 -10.44
CA ASP A 283 -4.02 9.61 -11.78
C ASP A 283 -2.84 9.72 -12.78
N ALA A 284 -2.02 10.76 -12.66
CA ALA A 284 -0.83 10.95 -13.50
C ALA A 284 0.28 9.93 -13.19
N ILE A 285 0.44 9.50 -11.93
CA ILE A 285 1.32 8.39 -11.53
C ILE A 285 0.84 7.10 -12.17
N PHE A 286 -0.45 6.76 -12.03
CA PHE A 286 -1.01 5.53 -12.55
C PHE A 286 -0.85 5.43 -14.07
N ARG A 287 -1.06 6.54 -14.79
CA ARG A 287 -0.82 6.61 -16.25
C ARG A 287 0.64 6.38 -16.64
N ARG A 288 1.61 6.70 -15.77
CA ARG A 288 3.05 6.62 -16.02
C ARG A 288 3.70 5.33 -15.57
N LEU A 289 2.97 4.46 -14.89
CA LEU A 289 3.47 3.12 -14.55
C LEU A 289 3.95 2.38 -15.80
N PRO A 290 4.94 1.49 -15.68
CA PRO A 290 5.35 0.63 -16.79
C PRO A 290 4.14 -0.04 -17.44
N ALA A 291 4.06 0.01 -18.77
CA ALA A 291 2.85 -0.39 -19.50
C ALA A 291 2.37 -1.81 -19.15
N GLY A 292 3.30 -2.76 -19.00
CA GLY A 292 2.99 -4.13 -18.59
C GLY A 292 2.35 -4.20 -17.19
N CYS A 293 2.90 -3.45 -16.23
CA CYS A 293 2.35 -3.39 -14.88
C CYS A 293 0.97 -2.73 -14.83
N ARG A 294 0.80 -1.60 -15.53
CA ARG A 294 -0.48 -0.89 -15.60
C ARG A 294 -1.55 -1.76 -16.24
N PHE A 295 -1.21 -2.44 -17.33
CA PHE A 295 -2.14 -3.35 -18.02
C PHE A 295 -2.51 -4.53 -17.13
N ALA A 296 -1.52 -5.22 -16.53
CA ALA A 296 -1.76 -6.35 -15.65
C ALA A 296 -2.65 -6.00 -14.45
N PHE A 297 -2.39 -4.83 -13.82
CA PHE A 297 -3.23 -4.36 -12.72
C PHE A 297 -4.66 -4.10 -13.20
N LEU A 298 -4.86 -3.34 -14.27
CA LEU A 298 -6.21 -3.07 -14.79
C LEU A 298 -6.96 -4.34 -15.21
N SER A 299 -6.28 -5.29 -15.87
CA SER A 299 -6.92 -6.50 -16.39
C SER A 299 -7.32 -7.47 -15.29
N SER A 300 -6.57 -7.51 -14.19
CA SER A 300 -6.80 -8.47 -13.12
C SER A 300 -7.58 -7.88 -11.96
N CYS A 301 -7.39 -6.58 -11.70
CA CYS A 301 -7.77 -5.93 -10.44
C CYS A 301 -8.70 -4.73 -10.63
N GLY A 302 -8.90 -4.26 -11.88
CA GLY A 302 -9.67 -3.05 -12.16
C GLY A 302 -8.89 -1.77 -11.89
N TYR A 303 -9.60 -0.63 -11.93
CA TYR A 303 -8.99 0.66 -11.62
C TYR A 303 -8.74 0.76 -10.11
N PRO A 304 -7.57 1.26 -9.68
CA PRO A 304 -7.29 1.35 -8.25
C PRO A 304 -8.25 2.33 -7.57
N GLU A 305 -8.94 1.87 -6.54
CA GLU A 305 -9.79 2.71 -5.72
C GLU A 305 -8.99 3.48 -4.67
N TRP A 306 -7.88 2.89 -4.19
CA TRP A 306 -7.15 3.37 -3.03
C TRP A 306 -5.65 3.48 -3.26
N THR A 307 -5.10 4.58 -2.76
CA THR A 307 -3.66 4.86 -2.79
C THR A 307 -3.10 4.76 -1.38
N VAL A 308 -2.10 3.90 -1.21
CA VAL A 308 -1.41 3.71 0.07
C VAL A 308 -0.22 4.66 0.19
N TYR A 309 0.38 5.02 -0.94
CA TYR A 309 1.49 5.96 -1.00
C TYR A 309 1.02 7.40 -0.78
N ASP A 310 1.47 8.02 0.32
CA ASP A 310 1.26 9.44 0.60
C ASP A 310 2.57 10.19 0.40
N ARG A 311 2.63 11.06 -0.61
CA ARG A 311 3.86 11.76 -0.98
C ARG A 311 4.43 12.61 0.16
N LYS A 312 3.60 13.23 1.00
CA LYS A 312 4.09 14.08 2.10
C LYS A 312 4.74 13.20 3.16
N ILE A 313 4.01 12.22 3.66
CA ILE A 313 4.45 11.30 4.73
C ILE A 313 5.67 10.47 4.27
N CYS A 314 5.68 10.02 3.02
CA CYS A 314 6.72 9.14 2.48
C CYS A 314 8.02 9.90 2.20
N ASN A 315 7.97 11.22 1.98
CA ASN A 315 9.16 12.03 1.76
C ASN A 315 9.83 12.45 3.07
N GLU A 316 9.06 12.66 4.14
CA GLU A 316 9.59 12.90 5.50
C GLU A 316 10.48 11.75 5.97
N THR A 317 10.12 10.52 5.62
CA THR A 317 10.92 9.33 5.94
C THR A 317 12.28 9.31 5.25
N ARG A 318 12.34 9.79 4.01
CA ARG A 318 13.62 9.88 3.25
C ARG A 318 14.56 10.92 3.84
N ALA A 319 14.02 11.99 4.43
CA ALA A 319 14.82 13.00 5.12
C ALA A 319 15.44 12.48 6.42
N MET A 320 14.74 11.61 7.16
CA MET A 320 15.26 10.98 8.38
C MET A 320 16.30 9.89 8.10
N GLU A 321 16.15 9.12 7.02
CA GLU A 321 17.13 8.07 6.65
C GLU A 321 18.45 8.65 6.10
N GLY A 322 18.43 9.86 5.52
CA GLY A 322 19.63 10.56 5.03
C GLY A 322 20.52 11.20 6.10
N GLN A 323 20.09 11.22 7.37
CA GLN A 323 20.88 11.77 8.49
C GLN A 323 21.69 10.71 9.25
N GLY A 324 21.67 9.45 8.80
CA GLY A 324 22.27 8.30 9.50
C GLY A 324 23.61 7.79 8.97
N THR A 325 24.32 8.54 8.13
CA THR A 325 25.66 8.15 7.63
C THR A 325 26.62 9.33 7.68
N ASP A 326 27.05 9.69 8.89
CA ASP A 326 28.30 10.40 9.15
C ASP A 326 28.66 10.23 10.63
N THR A 327 29.22 9.07 10.98
CA THR A 327 30.06 8.88 12.17
C THR A 327 31.10 7.80 11.90
#